data_AF-A0A6G1SIL5-F1
#
_entry.id   AF-A0A6G1SIL5-F1
#
_cell.length_a   1.000
_cell.length_b   1.000
_cell.length_c   1.000
_cell.angle_alpha   90.00
_cell.angle_beta   90.00
_cell.angle_gamma   90.00
#
_symmetry.space_group_name_H-M   'P 1'
#
loop_
_entity.id
_entity.type
_entity.pdbx_description
1 polymer ?
#
loop_
_entity_poly.entity_id
_entity_poly.type
_entity_poly.pdbx_seq_one_letter_code
_entity_poly.pdbx_strand_id
1 'polypeptide(L)'
;MLHLVYNDNYPLSPPFIRVVYPYLEGNSMTFGGVICSQLLTENGWSSSYTIEPLVLRLSATLTEGEADFDPKYGQLQHSYAEAKRVFEVQSKITKREHWSLPDKS
;
A
#
# COMPACT_ATOMS: atom_id res chain seq x y z
N MET A 1 11.86 0.36 7.63
CA MET A 1 12.02 1.51 6.71
C MET A 1 10.89 1.51 5.68
N LEU A 2 10.09 2.57 5.72
CA LEU A 2 9.05 2.86 4.72
C LEU A 2 9.58 3.87 3.70
N HIS A 3 9.15 3.76 2.45
CA HIS A 3 9.48 4.69 1.38
C HIS A 3 8.20 5.26 0.79
N LEU A 4 8.10 6.59 0.79
CA LEU A 4 6.97 7.34 0.27
C LEU A 4 7.44 8.11 -0.96
N VAL A 5 6.75 7.93 -2.08
CA VAL A 5 7.02 8.61 -3.34
C VAL A 5 5.80 9.46 -3.70
N TYR A 6 6.01 10.76 -3.77
CA TYR A 6 4.99 11.73 -4.15
C TYR A 6 5.04 11.94 -5.66
N ASN A 7 3.87 11.94 -6.31
CA ASN A 7 3.75 12.34 -7.70
C ASN A 7 3.39 13.84 -7.80
N ASP A 8 3.36 14.36 -9.02
CA ASP A 8 3.06 15.77 -9.27
C ASP A 8 1.62 16.17 -8.88
N ASN A 9 0.74 15.20 -8.65
CA ASN A 9 -0.66 15.43 -8.26
C ASN A 9 -0.89 15.34 -6.74
N TYR A 10 0.15 15.13 -5.93
CA TYR A 10 0.04 15.19 -4.47
C TYR A 10 -0.25 16.64 -4.04
N PRO A 11 -1.19 16.91 -3.11
CA PRO A 11 -1.88 15.96 -2.23
C PRO A 11 -3.23 15.44 -2.77
N LEU A 12 -3.64 15.78 -3.99
CA LEU A 12 -4.91 15.32 -4.56
C LEU A 12 -4.92 13.81 -4.84
N SER A 13 -3.75 13.23 -5.15
CA SER A 13 -3.56 11.77 -5.23
C SER A 13 -2.72 11.24 -4.06
N PRO A 14 -2.94 9.98 -3.65
CA PRO A 14 -2.13 9.35 -2.62
C PRO A 14 -0.67 9.22 -3.08
N PRO A 15 0.31 9.32 -2.16
CA PRO A 15 1.68 8.91 -2.47
C PRO A 15 1.76 7.40 -2.66
N PHE A 16 2.73 6.95 -3.44
CA PHE A 16 3.09 5.54 -3.51
C PHE A 16 3.90 5.17 -2.27
N ILE A 17 3.38 4.26 -1.44
CA ILE A 17 4.01 3.84 -0.18
C ILE A 17 4.39 2.36 -0.26
N ARG A 18 5.63 2.04 0.14
CA ARG A 18 6.12 0.66 0.23
C ARG A 18 7.00 0.44 1.45
N VAL A 19 7.06 -0.81 1.91
CA VAL A 19 8.08 -1.31 2.82
C VAL A 19 9.35 -1.60 2.03
N VAL A 20 10.50 -1.12 2.49
CA VAL A 20 11.82 -1.43 1.89
C VAL A 20 12.54 -2.50 2.69
N TYR A 21 12.52 -2.36 4.01
CA TYR A 21 13.22 -3.22 4.96
C TYR A 21 12.47 -3.19 6.31
N PRO A 22 12.43 -4.29 7.07
CA PRO A 22 12.88 -5.62 6.69
C PRO A 22 12.03 -6.23 5.57
N TYR A 23 12.49 -7.33 4.99
CA TYR A 23 11.63 -8.16 4.15
C TYR A 23 10.52 -8.74 5.04
N LEU A 24 9.28 -8.52 4.62
CA LEU A 24 8.06 -8.89 5.33
C LEU A 24 7.13 -9.60 4.36
N GLU A 25 6.44 -10.63 4.85
CA GLU A 25 5.37 -11.35 4.15
C GLU A 25 4.12 -11.37 5.01
N GLY A 26 2.94 -11.29 4.41
CA GLY A 26 1.66 -11.29 5.13
C GLY A 26 0.48 -10.95 4.22
N ASN A 27 -0.73 -11.12 4.75
CA ASN A 27 -1.99 -10.98 4.00
C ASN A 27 -2.30 -9.54 3.57
N SER A 28 -1.79 -8.53 4.30
CA SER A 28 -1.95 -7.12 3.94
C SER A 28 -0.86 -6.57 3.01
N MET A 29 0.15 -7.39 2.68
CA MET A 29 1.24 -7.02 1.79
C MET A 29 1.12 -7.73 0.45
N THR A 30 1.48 -7.02 -0.61
CA THR A 30 1.64 -7.60 -1.95
C THR A 30 3.13 -7.71 -2.28
N PHE A 31 3.47 -8.53 -3.28
CA PHE A 31 4.84 -8.71 -3.76
C PHE A 31 5.60 -7.39 -3.90
N GLY A 32 6.89 -7.40 -3.54
CA GLY A 32 7.74 -6.20 -3.57
C GLY A 32 7.45 -5.18 -2.47
N GLY A 33 6.74 -5.56 -1.40
CA GLY A 33 6.58 -4.73 -0.20
C GLY A 33 5.52 -3.63 -0.33
N VAL A 34 4.59 -3.75 -1.28
CA VAL A 34 3.47 -2.82 -1.44
C VAL A 34 2.44 -3.10 -0.35
N ILE A 35 1.98 -2.06 0.34
CA ILE A 35 0.93 -2.21 1.36
C ILE A 35 -0.43 -2.10 0.67
N CYS A 36 -1.25 -3.13 0.79
CA CYS A 36 -2.63 -3.10 0.31
C CYS A 36 -3.50 -2.42 1.38
N SER A 37 -3.87 -1.16 1.15
CA SER A 37 -4.76 -0.43 2.04
C SER A 37 -5.76 0.39 1.22
N GLN A 38 -7.03 0.33 1.60
CA GLN A 38 -8.09 1.12 0.98
C GLN A 38 -7.77 2.62 1.03
N LEU A 39 -7.06 3.09 2.06
CA LEU A 39 -6.67 4.50 2.22
C LEU A 39 -5.73 5.00 1.11
N LEU A 40 -4.99 4.11 0.46
CA LEU A 40 -4.06 4.44 -0.63
C LEU A 40 -4.71 4.27 -2.01
N THR A 41 -6.02 4.08 -2.07
CA THR A 41 -6.80 4.03 -3.32
C THR A 41 -7.36 5.41 -3.65
N GLU A 42 -7.66 5.68 -4.92
CA GLU A 42 -8.26 6.95 -5.34
C GLU A 42 -9.57 7.26 -4.59
N ASN A 43 -10.33 6.23 -4.20
CA ASN A 43 -11.61 6.38 -3.50
C ASN A 43 -11.48 6.47 -1.97
N GLY A 44 -10.40 5.95 -1.40
CA GLY A 44 -10.15 5.99 0.04
C GLY A 44 -9.17 7.08 0.47
N TRP A 45 -8.50 7.73 -0.47
CA TRP A 45 -7.57 8.82 -0.21
C TRP A 45 -8.30 10.16 -0.03
N SER A 46 -7.85 10.95 0.95
CA SER A 46 -8.22 12.35 1.10
C SER A 46 -6.97 13.21 1.19
N SER A 47 -6.96 14.33 0.47
CA SER A 47 -5.87 15.33 0.54
C SER A 47 -5.74 15.99 1.92
N SER A 48 -6.72 15.78 2.80
CA SER A 48 -6.68 16.24 4.20
C SER A 48 -5.87 15.32 5.12
N TYR A 49 -5.42 14.15 4.66
CA TYR A 49 -4.65 13.23 5.49
C TYR A 49 -3.24 13.75 5.74
N THR A 50 -2.84 13.73 7.02
CA THR A 50 -1.46 14.00 7.43
C THR A 50 -0.65 12.70 7.47
N ILE A 51 0.66 12.81 7.22
CA ILE A 51 1.54 11.64 7.05
C ILE A 51 1.70 10.84 8.35
N GLU A 52 1.76 11.50 9.51
CA GLU A 52 1.94 10.83 10.80
C GLU A 52 0.83 9.81 11.14
N PRO A 53 -0.47 10.19 11.17
CA PRO A 53 -1.54 9.23 11.42
C PRO A 53 -1.71 8.24 10.27
N LEU A 54 -1.36 8.62 9.03
CA LEU A 54 -1.35 7.70 7.89
C LEU A 54 -0.36 6.55 8.12
N VAL A 55 0.88 6.87 8.49
CA VAL A 55 1.92 5.87 8.78
C VAL A 55 1.52 4.98 9.96
N LEU A 56 0.95 5.56 11.02
CA LEU A 56 0.44 4.79 12.15
C LEU A 56 -0.65 3.80 11.71
N ARG A 57 -1.60 4.25 10.90
CA ARG A 57 -2.68 3.40 10.40
C ARG A 57 -2.17 2.29 9.50
N LEU A 58 -1.21 2.58 8.62
CA LEU A 58 -0.57 1.57 7.78
C LEU A 58 0.20 0.54 8.61
N SER A 59 0.84 0.97 9.70
CA SER A 59 1.50 0.06 10.64
C SER A 59 0.50 -0.87 11.31
N ALA A 60 -0.68 -0.37 11.69
CA ALA A 60 -1.76 -1.21 12.20
C ALA A 60 -2.26 -2.21 11.14
N THR A 61 -2.42 -1.80 9.88
CA THR A 61 -2.80 -2.71 8.77
C THR A 61 -1.78 -3.82 8.54
N LEU A 62 -0.49 -3.56 8.75
CA LEU A 62 0.54 -4.60 8.69
C LEU A 62 0.36 -5.63 9.81
N THR A 63 0.11 -5.18 11.04
CA THR A 63 -0.15 -6.06 12.18
C THR A 63 -1.45 -6.86 12.02
N GLU A 64 -2.53 -6.22 11.56
CA GLU A 64 -3.83 -6.86 11.28
C GLU A 64 -3.73 -7.91 10.16
N GLY A 65 -2.88 -7.66 9.16
CA GLY A 65 -2.63 -8.57 8.06
C GLY A 65 -1.56 -9.61 8.31
N GLU A 66 -1.18 -9.82 9.58
CA GLU A 66 -0.20 -10.84 9.99
C GLU A 66 1.15 -10.72 9.26
N ALA A 67 1.59 -9.48 9.00
CA ALA A 67 2.90 -9.24 8.38
C ALA A 67 4.00 -9.71 9.33
N ASP A 68 4.78 -10.71 8.90
CA ASP A 68 5.83 -11.34 9.67
C ASP A 68 7.19 -11.25 8.97
N PHE A 69 8.22 -11.36 9.79
CA PHE A 69 9.62 -11.31 9.40
C PHE A 69 10.19 -12.74 9.37
N ASP A 70 10.66 -13.18 8.20
CA ASP A 70 11.45 -14.42 8.11
C ASP A 70 12.95 -14.09 8.30
N PRO A 71 13.59 -14.62 9.36
CA PRO A 71 15.03 -14.42 9.61
C PRO A 71 15.93 -14.83 8.44
N LYS A 72 15.50 -15.75 7.58
CA LYS A 72 16.23 -16.16 6.37
C LYS A 72 16.44 -15.01 5.40
N TYR A 73 15.52 -14.05 5.38
CA TYR A 73 15.57 -12.86 4.53
C TYR A 73 15.99 -11.62 5.31
N GLY A 74 16.66 -11.79 6.45
CA GLY A 74 16.92 -10.71 7.42
C GLY A 74 17.75 -9.53 6.92
N GLN A 75 18.47 -9.69 5.80
CA GLN A 75 19.21 -8.62 5.12
C GLN A 75 18.61 -8.26 3.76
N LEU A 76 17.60 -9.00 3.31
CA LEU A 76 16.95 -8.77 2.02
C LEU A 76 16.05 -7.54 2.09
N GLN A 77 16.04 -6.79 1.00
CA GLN A 77 15.13 -5.65 0.81
C GLN A 77 14.12 -5.97 -0.27
N HIS A 78 12.93 -5.41 -0.14
CA HIS A 78 11.90 -5.47 -1.17
C HIS A 78 12.33 -4.67 -2.42
N SER A 79 12.27 -5.31 -3.59
CA SER A 79 12.65 -4.73 -4.88
C SER A 79 11.72 -3.60 -5.29
N TYR A 80 12.28 -2.43 -5.61
CA TYR A 80 11.51 -1.30 -6.13
C TYR A 80 10.82 -1.63 -7.47
N ALA A 81 11.49 -2.38 -8.35
CA ALA A 81 10.96 -2.73 -9.66
C ALA A 81 9.72 -3.63 -9.57
N GLU A 82 9.71 -4.56 -8.61
CA GLU A 82 8.55 -5.40 -8.32
C GLU A 82 7.43 -4.59 -7.69
N ALA A 83 7.74 -3.77 -6.69
CA ALA A 83 6.79 -2.90 -6.02
C ALA A 83 6.04 -2.00 -7.01
N LYS A 84 6.78 -1.41 -7.96
CA LYS A 84 6.23 -0.54 -8.99
C LYS A 84 5.28 -1.30 -9.93
N ARG A 85 5.68 -2.49 -10.39
CA ARG A 85 4.82 -3.32 -11.25
C ARG A 85 3.51 -3.70 -10.56
N VAL A 86 3.60 -4.13 -9.30
CA VAL A 86 2.43 -4.49 -8.49
C VAL A 86 1.50 -3.31 -8.31
N PHE A 87 2.04 -2.13 -7.99
CA PHE A 87 1.25 -0.91 -7.84
C PHE A 87 0.53 -0.51 -9.15
N GLU A 88 1.21 -0.60 -10.29
CA GLU A 88 0.61 -0.32 -11.60
C GLU A 88 -0.52 -1.30 -11.94
N VAL A 89 -0.39 -2.58 -11.57
CA VAL A 89 -1.44 -3.57 -11.75
C VAL A 89 -2.62 -3.29 -10.79
N GLN A 90 -2.33 -3.06 -9.51
CA GLN A 90 -3.34 -2.81 -8.49
C GLN A 90 -4.16 -1.56 -8.80
N SER A 91 -3.51 -0.46 -9.17
CA SER A 91 -4.19 0.79 -9.54
C SER A 91 -5.10 0.61 -10.77
N LYS A 92 -4.72 -0.24 -11.74
CA LYS A 92 -5.59 -0.58 -12.88
C LYS A 92 -6.79 -1.43 -12.46
N ILE A 93 -6.62 -2.38 -11.54
CA ILE A 93 -7.71 -3.24 -11.05
C ILE A 93 -8.70 -2.44 -10.22
N THR A 94 -8.23 -1.64 -9.26
CA THR A 94 -9.09 -0.79 -8.42
C THR A 94 -9.89 0.22 -9.26
N LYS A 95 -9.33 0.70 -10.38
CA LYS A 95 -10.06 1.51 -11.37
C LYS A 95 -11.10 0.74 -12.18
N ARG A 96 -10.97 -0.58 -12.31
CA ARG A 96 -11.89 -1.43 -13.08
C ARG A 96 -13.00 -2.02 -12.23
N GLU A 97 -12.79 -2.26 -10.94
CA GLU A 97 -13.78 -2.73 -9.95
C GLU A 97 -14.87 -1.69 -9.61
N HIS A 98 -15.32 -0.92 -10.60
CA HIS A 98 -16.48 -0.02 -10.56
C HIS A 98 -17.80 -0.75 -10.91
N TRP A 99 -17.88 -2.08 -10.79
CA TRP A 99 -19.10 -2.82 -11.11
C TRP A 99 -20.02 -2.95 -9.88
N SER A 100 -20.86 -1.93 -9.72
CA SER A 100 -22.16 -1.93 -9.02
C SER A 100 -22.23 -2.58 -7.63
N LEU A 101 -22.29 -1.75 -6.60
CA LEU A 101 -23.02 -2.11 -5.37
C LEU A 101 -24.48 -2.41 -5.77
N PRO A 102 -25.12 -3.50 -5.28
CA PRO A 102 -26.54 -3.71 -5.53
C PRO A 102 -27.32 -2.59 -4.84
N ASP A 103 -28.21 -1.93 -5.61
CA ASP A 103 -29.18 -0.98 -5.07
C ASP A 103 -29.98 -1.66 -3.95
N LYS A 104 -29.85 -1.17 -2.73
CA LYS A 104 -30.76 -1.53 -1.65
C LYS A 104 -31.99 -0.63 -1.75
N SER A 105 -33.02 -1.13 -2.45
CA SER A 105 -34.40 -0.67 -2.32
C SER A 105 -34.95 -0.99 -0.94
#